data_AF-A0A7V1LIS0-F1
#
_entry.id   AF-A0A7V1LIS0-F1
#
_cell.length_a   1.000
_cell.length_b   1.000
_cell.length_c   1.000
_cell.angle_alpha   90.00
_cell.angle_beta   90.00
_cell.angle_gamma   90.00
#
_symmetry.space_group_name_H-M   'P 1'
#
loop_
_entity.id
_entity.type
_entity.pdbx_description
1 polymer ?
#
loop_
_entity_poly.entity_id
_entity_poly.type
_entity_poly.pdbx_seq_one_letter_code
_entity_poly.pdbx_strand_id
1 'polypeptide(L)'
;KVLPAKLDISNPDEVGSLLDDNVALVVMCVDSQDTKFIEECINRGINYIDISATYELLSRIETLDSKAKEHGSTVLISVGLAPGLTNLLASQCKLVLGEIHNVDIFLFMGMGEVHGASSNLWALDNLNSKYSVRQSGKERLVQSFGEYKKTVFPGNAGKRSAFRFNFSDQHTVVKTLGIDSASTWACFDSAFFTWFFYVEKKLGLLNLLRIPAVKKFYLKLFESFHMGSDEFIAQAVAEGTS
;
A
#
# COMPACT_ATOMS: atom_id res chain seq x y z
N LYS A 1 -27.57 -7.82 13.89
CA LYS A 1 -27.28 -9.26 14.11
C LYS A 1 -26.08 -9.60 13.24
N VAL A 2 -25.05 -10.27 13.77
CA VAL A 2 -23.90 -10.72 12.97
C VAL A 2 -24.14 -12.19 12.62
N LEU A 3 -24.05 -12.52 11.33
CA LEU A 3 -24.21 -13.88 10.82
C LEU A 3 -22.87 -14.34 10.23
N PRO A 4 -22.14 -15.24 10.90
CA PRO A 4 -20.92 -15.79 10.34
C PRO A 4 -21.27 -16.76 9.20
N ALA A 5 -20.55 -16.67 8.10
CA ALA A 5 -20.61 -17.61 6.98
C ALA A 5 -19.20 -17.93 6.48
N LYS A 6 -19.03 -19.12 5.92
CA LYS A 6 -17.82 -19.48 5.19
C LYS A 6 -18.03 -19.14 3.72
N LEU A 7 -17.07 -18.46 3.11
CA LEU A 7 -17.08 -18.11 1.71
C LEU A 7 -15.67 -18.31 1.13
N ASP A 8 -15.54 -19.15 0.12
CA ASP A 8 -14.38 -19.14 -0.76
C ASP A 8 -14.62 -18.19 -1.94
N ILE A 9 -13.97 -17.03 -1.92
CA ILE A 9 -14.10 -16.01 -2.98
C ILE A 9 -13.54 -16.46 -4.33
N SER A 10 -12.76 -17.54 -4.36
CA SER A 10 -12.24 -18.14 -5.59
C SER A 10 -13.23 -19.11 -6.24
N ASN A 11 -14.30 -19.48 -5.53
CA ASN A 11 -15.35 -20.39 -6.00
C ASN A 11 -16.60 -19.61 -6.44
N PRO A 12 -16.86 -19.48 -7.76
CA PRO A 12 -17.98 -18.67 -8.27
C PRO A 12 -19.36 -19.15 -7.79
N ASP A 13 -19.53 -20.46 -7.60
CA ASP A 13 -20.81 -21.03 -7.16
C ASP A 13 -21.14 -20.61 -5.72
N GLU A 14 -20.13 -20.57 -4.84
CA GLU A 14 -20.29 -20.08 -3.46
C GLU A 14 -20.58 -18.57 -3.43
N VAL A 15 -19.83 -17.80 -4.21
CA VAL A 15 -20.00 -16.34 -4.33
C VAL A 15 -21.42 -15.99 -4.76
N GLY A 16 -21.94 -16.64 -5.81
CA GLY A 16 -23.27 -16.38 -6.33
C GLY A 16 -24.39 -16.66 -5.31
N SER A 17 -24.21 -17.67 -4.45
CA SER A 17 -25.20 -18.04 -3.42
C SER A 17 -25.25 -17.10 -2.22
N LEU A 18 -24.13 -16.42 -1.92
CA LEU A 18 -23.96 -15.55 -0.74
C LEU A 18 -24.15 -14.07 -1.06
N LEU A 19 -23.87 -13.66 -2.30
CA LEU A 19 -24.19 -12.32 -2.82
C LEU A 19 -25.62 -12.31 -3.34
N ASP A 20 -26.58 -12.45 -2.44
CA ASP A 20 -28.02 -12.30 -2.73
C ASP A 20 -28.42 -10.81 -2.82
N ASP A 21 -29.69 -10.56 -3.21
CA ASP A 21 -30.24 -9.22 -3.41
C ASP A 21 -30.28 -8.36 -2.13
N ASN A 22 -29.96 -8.91 -0.95
CA ASN A 22 -29.96 -8.17 0.31
C ASN A 22 -28.58 -7.57 0.66
N VAL A 23 -27.54 -7.87 -0.12
CA VAL A 23 -26.19 -7.34 0.13
C VAL A 23 -26.02 -5.97 -0.56
N ALA A 24 -26.00 -4.90 0.22
CA ALA A 24 -25.83 -3.54 -0.33
C ALA A 24 -24.36 -3.11 -0.52
N LEU A 25 -23.45 -3.71 0.26
CA LEU A 25 -22.04 -3.34 0.34
C LEU A 25 -21.19 -4.54 0.74
N VAL A 26 -20.07 -4.71 0.04
CA VAL A 26 -19.00 -5.62 0.39
C VAL A 26 -17.79 -4.83 0.86
N VAL A 27 -17.24 -5.21 2.02
CA VAL A 27 -15.96 -4.70 2.51
C VAL A 27 -14.93 -5.82 2.38
N MET A 28 -14.04 -5.71 1.41
CA MET A 28 -13.04 -6.73 1.15
C MET A 28 -11.83 -6.54 2.05
N CYS A 29 -11.63 -7.53 2.92
CA CYS A 29 -10.47 -7.62 3.81
C CYS A 29 -9.59 -8.85 3.51
N VAL A 30 -9.80 -9.50 2.37
CA VAL A 30 -9.01 -10.65 1.91
C VAL A 30 -8.10 -10.21 0.78
N ASP A 31 -6.82 -10.59 0.86
CA ASP A 31 -5.87 -10.37 -0.21
C ASP A 31 -6.21 -11.28 -1.40
N SER A 32 -6.65 -10.69 -2.50
CA SER A 32 -6.93 -11.35 -3.78
C SER A 32 -6.08 -10.71 -4.87
N GLN A 33 -5.60 -11.52 -5.81
CA GLN A 33 -4.80 -11.04 -6.94
C GLN A 33 -5.63 -10.90 -8.23
N ASP A 34 -6.94 -11.18 -8.18
CA ASP A 34 -7.84 -11.09 -9.33
C ASP A 34 -9.01 -10.12 -9.10
N THR A 35 -9.67 -9.75 -10.20
CA THR A 35 -10.83 -8.85 -10.22
C THR A 35 -12.16 -9.58 -10.29
N LYS A 36 -12.17 -10.92 -10.26
CA LYS A 36 -13.40 -11.68 -10.58
C LYS A 36 -14.50 -11.43 -9.56
N PHE A 37 -14.14 -11.42 -8.28
CA PHE A 37 -15.10 -11.22 -7.21
C PHE A 37 -15.71 -9.80 -7.19
N ILE A 38 -14.88 -8.77 -7.38
CA ILE A 38 -15.36 -7.39 -7.49
C ILE A 38 -16.22 -7.19 -8.74
N GLU A 39 -15.87 -7.80 -9.87
CA GLU A 39 -16.71 -7.78 -11.07
C GLU A 39 -18.08 -8.41 -10.82
N GLU A 40 -18.15 -9.45 -10.00
CA GLU A 40 -19.40 -10.11 -9.64
C GLU A 40 -20.27 -9.27 -8.70
N CYS A 41 -19.64 -8.52 -7.80
CA CYS A 41 -20.31 -7.48 -6.99
C CYS A 41 -20.88 -6.38 -7.90
N ILE A 42 -20.07 -5.88 -8.83
CA ILE A 42 -20.48 -4.85 -9.80
C ILE A 42 -21.66 -5.33 -10.63
N ASN A 43 -21.61 -6.56 -11.17
CA ASN A 43 -22.69 -7.11 -12.01
C ASN A 43 -24.07 -7.08 -11.30
N ARG A 44 -24.08 -7.16 -9.97
CA ARG A 44 -25.29 -7.12 -9.11
C ARG A 44 -25.64 -5.73 -8.59
N GLY A 45 -24.89 -4.69 -8.94
CA GLY A 45 -25.08 -3.35 -8.39
C GLY A 45 -24.65 -3.22 -6.91
N ILE A 46 -23.87 -4.17 -6.40
CA ILE A 46 -23.39 -4.17 -5.01
C ILE A 46 -22.20 -3.22 -4.90
N ASN A 47 -22.23 -2.30 -3.94
CA ASN A 47 -21.10 -1.41 -3.68
C ASN A 47 -19.92 -2.18 -3.09
N TYR A 48 -18.71 -1.70 -3.29
CA TYR A 48 -17.51 -2.43 -2.91
C TYR A 48 -16.45 -1.50 -2.30
N ILE A 49 -15.88 -1.91 -1.17
CA ILE A 49 -14.73 -1.26 -0.52
C ILE A 49 -13.54 -2.22 -0.55
N ASP A 50 -12.40 -1.72 -1.02
CA ASP A 50 -11.14 -2.48 -1.08
C ASP A 50 -10.04 -1.84 -0.22
N ILE A 51 -9.38 -2.67 0.59
CA ILE A 51 -8.27 -2.24 1.46
C ILE A 51 -6.88 -2.60 0.89
N SER A 52 -6.81 -3.15 -0.32
CA SER A 52 -5.55 -3.63 -0.90
C SER A 52 -4.56 -2.49 -1.10
N ALA A 53 -3.27 -2.83 -0.97
CA ALA A 53 -2.17 -1.87 -1.10
C ALA A 53 -1.37 -1.99 -2.41
N THR A 54 -1.65 -3.01 -3.23
CA THR A 54 -0.85 -3.34 -4.42
C THR A 54 -1.31 -2.54 -5.64
N TYR A 55 -0.43 -1.71 -6.19
CA TYR A 55 -0.74 -0.80 -7.29
C TYR A 55 -1.27 -1.51 -8.54
N GLU A 56 -0.73 -2.68 -8.87
CA GLU A 56 -1.11 -3.45 -10.04
C GLU A 56 -2.54 -4.01 -9.94
N LEU A 57 -2.99 -4.39 -8.74
CA LEU A 57 -4.37 -4.79 -8.51
C LEU A 57 -5.30 -3.58 -8.58
N LEU A 58 -4.96 -2.51 -7.85
CA LEU A 58 -5.76 -1.28 -7.81
C LEU A 58 -5.94 -0.68 -9.21
N SER A 59 -4.87 -0.66 -10.02
CA SER A 59 -4.92 -0.19 -11.41
C SER A 59 -5.83 -1.03 -12.30
N ARG A 60 -5.93 -2.35 -12.04
CA ARG A 60 -6.88 -3.23 -12.75
C ARG A 60 -8.31 -2.99 -12.28
N ILE A 61 -8.53 -2.75 -10.99
CA ILE A 61 -9.85 -2.39 -10.47
C ILE A 61 -10.32 -1.05 -11.06
N GLU A 62 -9.43 -0.07 -11.21
CA GLU A 62 -9.76 1.22 -11.82
C GLU A 62 -10.31 1.10 -13.25
N THR A 63 -9.94 0.06 -14.02
CA THR A 63 -10.47 -0.13 -15.38
C THR A 63 -11.94 -0.56 -15.40
N LEU A 64 -12.50 -0.95 -14.25
CA LEU A 64 -13.89 -1.37 -14.10
C LEU A 64 -14.86 -0.19 -13.89
N ASP A 65 -14.38 1.06 -13.85
CA ASP A 65 -15.19 2.27 -13.58
C ASP A 65 -16.42 2.38 -14.50
N SER A 66 -16.25 2.17 -15.81
CA SER A 66 -17.38 2.19 -16.76
C SER A 66 -18.42 1.12 -16.45
N LYS A 67 -17.98 -0.08 -16.07
CA LYS A 67 -18.85 -1.21 -15.71
C LYS A 67 -19.59 -0.93 -14.40
N ALA A 68 -18.89 -0.38 -13.41
CA ALA A 68 -19.47 0.02 -12.13
C ALA A 68 -20.61 1.04 -12.34
N LYS A 69 -20.38 2.05 -13.17
CA LYS A 69 -21.39 3.06 -13.55
C LYS A 69 -22.59 2.46 -14.26
N GLU A 70 -22.38 1.55 -15.21
CA GLU A 70 -23.45 0.87 -15.95
C GLU A 70 -24.39 0.08 -15.02
N HIS A 71 -23.83 -0.59 -14.02
CA HIS A 71 -24.58 -1.39 -13.07
C HIS A 71 -25.02 -0.64 -11.81
N GLY A 72 -24.76 0.67 -11.71
CA GLY A 72 -25.12 1.48 -10.54
C GLY A 72 -24.37 1.13 -9.25
N SER A 73 -23.19 0.52 -9.37
CA SER A 73 -22.31 0.17 -8.25
C SER A 73 -21.25 1.26 -8.02
N THR A 74 -20.93 1.54 -6.77
CA THR A 74 -19.76 2.34 -6.37
C THR A 74 -18.65 1.44 -5.86
N VAL A 75 -17.46 1.59 -6.44
CA VAL A 75 -16.24 0.93 -5.98
C VAL A 75 -15.32 1.97 -5.36
N LEU A 76 -14.99 1.80 -4.09
CA LEU A 76 -14.02 2.60 -3.36
C LEU A 76 -12.78 1.75 -3.05
N ILE A 77 -11.65 2.12 -3.64
CA ILE A 77 -10.37 1.42 -3.46
C ILE A 77 -9.41 2.23 -2.59
N SER A 78 -8.30 1.60 -2.19
CA SER A 78 -7.26 2.23 -1.37
C SER A 78 -7.78 2.68 0.00
N VAL A 79 -8.65 1.90 0.64
CA VAL A 79 -9.25 2.24 1.94
C VAL A 79 -8.43 1.65 3.08
N GLY A 80 -7.26 2.23 3.31
CA GLY A 80 -6.37 1.81 4.38
C GLY A 80 -5.56 2.97 4.94
N LEU A 81 -4.44 2.62 5.56
CA LEU A 81 -3.48 3.56 6.11
C LEU A 81 -2.55 4.08 5.01
N ALA A 82 -1.90 3.15 4.30
CA ALA A 82 -1.07 3.39 3.13
C ALA A 82 -1.29 2.25 2.12
N PRO A 83 -2.09 2.44 1.06
CA PRO A 83 -2.74 3.68 0.63
C PRO A 83 -4.04 3.99 1.41
N GLY A 84 -4.53 5.22 1.30
CA GLY A 84 -5.80 5.69 1.88
C GLY A 84 -5.63 6.96 2.68
N LEU A 85 -5.30 6.83 3.97
CA LEU A 85 -4.98 8.00 4.79
C LEU A 85 -3.81 8.80 4.21
N THR A 86 -2.78 8.12 3.69
CA THR A 86 -1.65 8.80 3.01
C THR A 86 -2.10 9.58 1.78
N ASN A 87 -3.04 9.05 0.98
CA ASN A 87 -3.63 9.77 -0.15
C ASN A 87 -4.38 11.02 0.30
N LEU A 88 -5.16 10.92 1.39
CA LEU A 88 -5.88 12.05 1.97
C LEU A 88 -4.93 13.11 2.53
N LEU A 89 -3.83 12.71 3.18
CA LEU A 89 -2.80 13.64 3.65
C LEU A 89 -2.15 14.41 2.48
N ALA A 90 -1.82 13.72 1.38
CA ALA A 90 -1.30 14.37 0.17
C ALA A 90 -2.32 15.34 -0.45
N SER A 91 -3.61 14.95 -0.49
CA SER A 91 -4.69 15.82 -0.95
C SER A 91 -4.84 17.06 -0.06
N GLN A 92 -4.74 16.90 1.27
CA GLN A 92 -4.78 18.00 2.22
C GLN A 92 -3.62 18.99 1.99
N CYS A 93 -2.42 18.51 1.68
CA CYS A 93 -1.32 19.39 1.28
C CYS A 93 -1.68 20.24 0.06
N LYS A 94 -2.31 19.65 -0.97
CA LYS A 94 -2.78 20.40 -2.14
C LYS A 94 -3.84 21.44 -1.80
N LEU A 95 -4.79 21.10 -0.93
CA LEU A 95 -5.83 22.05 -0.50
C LEU A 95 -5.24 23.27 0.23
N VAL A 96 -4.20 23.08 1.04
CA VAL A 96 -3.55 24.15 1.78
C VAL A 96 -2.63 24.99 0.90
N LEU A 97 -1.87 24.35 0.00
CA LEU A 97 -0.87 25.01 -0.84
C LEU A 97 -1.41 25.45 -2.20
N GLY A 98 -2.60 25.07 -2.66
CA GLY A 98 -3.07 25.38 -4.01
C GLY A 98 -2.32 24.59 -5.09
N GLU A 99 -1.11 25.04 -5.45
CA GLU A 99 -0.22 24.33 -6.37
C GLU A 99 0.85 23.54 -5.61
N ILE A 100 1.05 22.27 -6.00
CA ILE A 100 2.08 21.40 -5.45
C ILE A 100 2.87 20.75 -6.60
N HIS A 101 4.20 20.78 -6.50
CA HIS A 101 5.10 20.18 -7.50
C HIS A 101 5.58 18.80 -7.09
N ASN A 102 5.75 18.58 -5.79
CA ASN A 102 6.25 17.33 -5.22
C ASN A 102 5.56 17.01 -3.90
N VAL A 103 5.31 15.72 -3.66
CA VAL A 103 4.86 15.20 -2.36
C VAL A 103 5.73 14.02 -1.94
N ASP A 104 6.34 14.12 -0.77
CA ASP A 104 6.98 13.00 -0.10
C ASP A 104 6.07 12.47 1.01
N ILE A 105 5.70 11.19 0.90
CA ILE A 105 4.92 10.46 1.90
C ILE A 105 5.92 9.66 2.74
N PHE A 106 5.88 9.83 4.06
CA PHE A 106 6.77 9.18 5.01
C PHE A 106 5.98 8.26 5.91
N LEU A 107 6.45 7.02 6.03
CA LEU A 107 5.90 5.99 6.89
C LEU A 107 6.93 5.59 7.95
N PHE A 108 6.52 5.65 9.20
CA PHE A 108 7.23 5.09 10.34
C PHE A 108 6.45 3.87 10.80
N MET A 109 7.09 2.70 10.79
CA MET A 109 6.46 1.42 11.07
C MET A 109 7.07 0.83 12.33
N GLY A 110 6.28 0.73 13.38
CA GLY A 110 6.63 -0.01 14.57
C GLY A 110 6.82 -1.49 14.26
N MET A 111 7.95 -2.08 14.63
CA MET A 111 8.18 -3.52 14.43
C MET A 111 7.51 -4.39 15.51
N GLY A 112 6.81 -3.77 16.47
CA GLY A 112 6.02 -4.47 17.47
C GLY A 112 4.65 -4.93 16.95
N GLU A 113 4.15 -4.31 15.88
CA GLU A 113 2.86 -4.69 15.32
C GLU A 113 2.88 -6.13 14.79
N VAL A 114 1.90 -6.92 15.22
CA VAL A 114 1.67 -8.26 14.68
C VAL A 114 1.04 -8.10 13.29
N HIS A 115 1.90 -7.95 12.29
CA HIS A 115 1.50 -8.03 10.90
C HIS A 115 1.19 -9.48 10.52
N GLY A 116 0.09 -9.70 9.81
CA GLY A 116 -0.27 -11.03 9.32
C GLY A 116 0.80 -11.59 8.37
N ALA A 117 0.85 -12.92 8.22
CA ALA A 117 1.84 -13.58 7.36
C ALA A 117 1.87 -13.03 5.92
N SER A 118 0.71 -12.64 5.38
CA SER A 118 0.59 -12.01 4.05
C SER A 118 1.25 -10.63 3.97
N SER A 119 1.15 -9.82 5.03
CA SER A 119 1.77 -8.48 5.08
C SER A 119 3.30 -8.58 5.14
N ASN A 120 3.83 -9.52 5.93
CA ASN A 120 5.28 -9.80 5.99
C ASN A 120 5.80 -10.31 4.63
N LEU A 121 5.02 -11.18 3.98
CA LEU A 121 5.33 -11.70 2.66
C LEU A 121 5.37 -10.60 1.60
N TRP A 122 4.36 -9.73 1.58
CA TRP A 122 4.28 -8.59 0.69
C TRP A 122 5.45 -7.62 0.90
N ALA A 123 5.82 -7.35 2.16
CA ALA A 123 6.96 -6.49 2.48
C ALA A 123 8.24 -7.08 1.89
N LEU A 124 8.51 -8.37 2.12
CA LEU A 124 9.68 -9.07 1.56
C LEU A 124 9.71 -9.06 0.03
N ASP A 125 8.56 -9.26 -0.62
CA ASP A 125 8.46 -9.20 -2.09
C ASP A 125 8.76 -7.80 -2.63
N ASN A 126 8.45 -6.76 -1.87
CA ASN A 126 8.69 -5.38 -2.23
C ASN A 126 10.05 -4.83 -1.77
N LEU A 127 10.76 -5.46 -0.83
CA LEU A 127 12.06 -5.01 -0.32
C LEU A 127 13.12 -4.81 -1.41
N ASN A 128 13.05 -5.56 -2.51
CA ASN A 128 14.02 -5.50 -3.61
C ASN A 128 13.36 -5.24 -4.98
N SER A 129 12.08 -4.85 -5.00
CA SER A 129 11.33 -4.63 -6.23
C SER A 129 11.84 -3.41 -6.99
N LYS A 130 11.80 -3.48 -8.32
CA LYS A 130 12.04 -2.36 -9.23
C LYS A 130 10.69 -1.90 -9.75
N TYR A 131 10.49 -0.59 -9.78
CA TYR A 131 9.23 0.02 -10.17
C TYR A 131 9.49 1.41 -10.73
N SER A 132 8.55 1.93 -11.52
CA SER A 132 8.67 3.27 -12.08
C SER A 132 7.96 4.27 -11.18
N VAL A 133 8.54 5.45 -11.00
CA VAL A 133 7.91 6.57 -10.30
C VAL A 133 7.91 7.79 -11.20
N ARG A 134 6.91 8.64 -11.06
CA ARG A 134 6.90 9.96 -11.69
C ARG A 134 7.75 10.92 -10.87
N GLN A 135 8.78 11.48 -11.49
CA GLN A 135 9.67 12.46 -10.91
C GLN A 135 9.95 13.56 -11.93
N SER A 136 9.70 14.81 -11.55
CA SER A 136 9.78 16.00 -12.40
C SER A 136 9.07 15.82 -13.76
N GLY A 137 7.86 15.25 -13.73
CA GLY A 137 7.04 15.02 -14.91
C GLY A 137 7.47 13.84 -15.79
N LYS A 138 8.53 13.10 -15.41
CA LYS A 138 9.07 11.98 -16.18
C LYS A 138 9.01 10.69 -15.38
N GLU A 139 8.79 9.58 -16.08
CA GLU A 139 8.94 8.24 -15.51
C GLU A 139 10.42 7.93 -15.24
N ARG A 140 10.72 7.47 -14.03
CA ARG A 140 12.05 7.03 -13.61
C ARG A 140 11.96 5.65 -12.98
N LEU A 141 12.76 4.71 -13.49
CA LEU A 141 12.92 3.40 -12.88
C LEU A 141 13.76 3.54 -11.59
N VAL A 142 13.19 3.10 -10.49
CA VAL A 142 13.81 3.09 -9.16
C VAL A 142 13.75 1.69 -8.55
N GLN A 143 14.38 1.53 -7.40
CA GLN A 143 14.36 0.26 -6.66
C GLN A 143 14.11 0.52 -5.19
N SER A 144 13.29 -0.33 -4.56
CA SER A 144 13.04 -0.29 -3.12
C SER A 144 14.36 -0.39 -2.35
N PHE A 145 14.44 0.38 -1.25
CA PHE A 145 15.63 0.53 -0.41
C PHE A 145 16.89 1.02 -1.16
N GLY A 146 16.78 1.49 -2.42
CA GLY A 146 17.93 2.01 -3.17
C GLY A 146 18.33 3.44 -2.78
N GLU A 147 17.38 4.23 -2.32
CA GLU A 147 17.52 5.64 -1.96
C GLU A 147 16.92 5.88 -0.57
N TYR A 148 17.36 6.94 0.10
CA TYR A 148 16.77 7.36 1.37
C TYR A 148 16.67 8.87 1.47
N LYS A 149 15.70 9.34 2.26
CA LYS A 149 15.50 10.73 2.62
C LYS A 149 15.44 10.85 4.14
N LYS A 150 16.04 11.91 4.68
CA LYS A 150 15.95 12.22 6.12
C LYS A 150 14.68 13.03 6.37
N THR A 151 13.99 12.70 7.45
CA THR A 151 12.81 13.44 7.90
C THR A 151 12.79 13.53 9.43
N VAL A 152 11.93 14.40 9.95
CA VAL A 152 11.61 14.49 11.38
C VAL A 152 10.16 14.08 11.53
N PHE A 153 9.92 12.90 12.08
CA PHE A 153 8.58 12.47 12.45
C PHE A 153 8.12 13.20 13.72
N PRO A 154 6.81 13.46 13.88
CA PRO A 154 6.24 14.01 15.11
C PRO A 154 6.43 13.05 16.30
N GLY A 155 6.15 13.57 17.50
CA GLY A 155 6.22 12.78 18.74
C GLY A 155 7.63 12.32 19.09
N ASN A 156 7.75 11.10 19.60
CA ASN A 156 9.01 10.53 20.06
C ASN A 156 9.85 9.90 18.94
N ALA A 157 9.27 9.71 17.75
CA ALA A 157 9.97 9.16 16.61
C ALA A 157 11.13 10.06 16.15
N GLY A 158 10.94 11.38 16.07
CA GLY A 158 12.01 12.33 15.81
C GLY A 158 12.76 12.10 14.49
N LYS A 159 14.08 12.39 14.46
CA LYS A 159 14.90 12.29 13.24
C LYS A 159 15.09 10.85 12.80
N ARG A 160 14.77 10.55 11.53
CA ARG A 160 14.95 9.23 10.92
C ARG A 160 15.42 9.34 9.46
N SER A 161 16.03 8.25 8.98
CA SER A 161 16.24 8.01 7.55
C SER A 161 15.16 7.06 7.06
N ALA A 162 14.31 7.53 6.15
CA ALA A 162 13.28 6.74 5.50
C ALA A 162 13.73 6.34 4.09
N PHE A 163 13.49 5.09 3.73
CA PHE A 163 13.99 4.46 2.51
C PHE A 163 12.86 4.32 1.50
N ARG A 164 13.19 4.54 0.23
CA ARG A 164 12.22 4.47 -0.86
C ARG A 164 11.54 3.10 -0.90
N PHE A 165 10.21 3.08 -1.01
CA PHE A 165 9.42 1.84 -1.06
C PHE A 165 8.22 1.94 -2.00
N ASN A 166 7.80 0.80 -2.59
CA ASN A 166 6.75 0.76 -3.60
C ASN A 166 5.32 0.68 -3.00
N PHE A 167 4.93 1.69 -2.23
CA PHE A 167 3.52 1.83 -1.86
C PHE A 167 2.69 2.38 -3.03
N SER A 168 1.43 1.96 -3.14
CA SER A 168 0.55 2.37 -4.24
C SER A 168 0.16 3.84 -4.22
N ASP A 169 0.12 4.45 -3.04
CA ASP A 169 -0.25 5.85 -2.84
C ASP A 169 0.53 6.81 -3.73
N GLN A 170 1.86 6.66 -3.87
CA GLN A 170 2.70 7.51 -4.71
C GLN A 170 2.26 7.52 -6.18
N HIS A 171 1.74 6.40 -6.68
CA HIS A 171 1.28 6.30 -8.07
C HIS A 171 -0.11 6.93 -8.22
N THR A 172 -0.99 6.66 -7.27
CA THR A 172 -2.38 7.18 -7.28
C THR A 172 -2.42 8.70 -7.11
N VAL A 173 -1.64 9.27 -6.19
CA VAL A 173 -1.68 10.72 -5.92
C VAL A 173 -1.15 11.54 -7.09
N VAL A 174 -0.16 11.03 -7.84
CA VAL A 174 0.32 11.64 -9.09
C VAL A 174 -0.82 11.81 -10.09
N LYS A 175 -1.60 10.74 -10.31
CA LYS A 175 -2.73 10.73 -11.24
C LYS A 175 -3.88 11.61 -10.76
N THR A 176 -4.29 11.44 -9.50
CA THR A 176 -5.51 12.07 -8.95
C THR A 176 -5.32 13.54 -8.58
N LEU A 177 -4.12 13.92 -8.13
CA LEU A 177 -3.79 15.31 -7.81
C LEU A 177 -3.15 16.05 -8.99
N GLY A 178 -2.79 15.36 -10.08
CA GLY A 178 -2.18 15.97 -11.27
C GLY A 178 -0.82 16.59 -10.98
N ILE A 179 0.01 15.92 -10.18
CA ILE A 179 1.30 16.43 -9.72
C ILE A 179 2.47 15.76 -10.42
N ASP A 180 3.59 16.48 -10.52
CA ASP A 180 4.74 16.02 -11.30
C ASP A 180 5.68 15.10 -10.54
N SER A 181 5.54 14.96 -9.23
CA SER A 181 6.36 14.08 -8.41
C SER A 181 5.62 13.60 -7.16
N ALA A 182 5.70 12.29 -6.91
CA ALA A 182 5.41 11.75 -5.58
C ALA A 182 6.37 10.61 -5.25
N SER A 183 6.67 10.43 -3.98
CA SER A 183 7.52 9.34 -3.51
C SER A 183 7.13 8.91 -2.10
N THR A 184 7.06 7.60 -1.89
CA THR A 184 6.81 7.04 -0.55
C THR A 184 8.09 6.46 0.03
N TRP A 185 8.36 6.85 1.29
CA TRP A 185 9.56 6.52 2.05
C TRP A 185 9.15 5.85 3.35
N ALA A 186 9.78 4.73 3.70
CA ALA A 186 9.44 3.95 4.88
C ALA A 186 10.66 3.69 5.76
N CYS A 187 10.47 3.69 7.07
CA CYS A 187 11.46 3.23 8.04
C CYS A 187 10.80 2.45 9.17
N PHE A 188 11.59 1.61 9.81
CA PHE A 188 11.19 0.95 11.05
C PHE A 188 11.53 1.82 12.25
N ASP A 189 10.83 1.61 13.36
CA ASP A 189 11.13 2.24 14.64
C ASP A 189 12.57 1.98 15.11
N SER A 190 13.11 0.80 14.80
CA SER A 190 14.52 0.49 14.91
C SER A 190 15.32 0.99 13.71
N ALA A 191 16.11 2.04 13.96
CA ALA A 191 17.08 2.54 12.99
C ALA A 191 18.09 1.45 12.58
N PHE A 192 18.49 0.56 13.50
CA PHE A 192 19.41 -0.53 13.21
C PHE A 192 18.86 -1.46 12.12
N PHE A 193 17.64 -1.94 12.27
CA PHE A 193 17.02 -2.83 11.28
C PHE A 193 16.77 -2.13 9.95
N THR A 194 16.36 -0.86 9.99
CA THR A 194 16.17 -0.08 8.77
C THR A 194 17.48 0.03 7.97
N TRP A 195 18.61 0.30 8.65
CA TRP A 195 19.91 0.35 8.01
C TRP A 195 20.45 -1.02 7.61
N PHE A 196 20.13 -2.07 8.35
CA PHE A 196 20.50 -3.45 8.02
C PHE A 196 19.98 -3.84 6.62
N PHE A 197 18.68 -3.66 6.36
CA PHE A 197 18.11 -3.97 5.04
C PHE A 197 18.71 -3.12 3.91
N TYR A 198 19.05 -1.86 4.19
CA TYR A 198 19.76 -1.03 3.22
C TYR A 198 21.17 -1.55 2.89
N VAL A 199 21.91 -2.02 3.90
CA VAL A 199 23.23 -2.63 3.69
C VAL A 199 23.10 -3.94 2.92
N GLU A 200 22.16 -4.80 3.28
CA GLU A 200 21.87 -6.04 2.53
C GLU A 200 21.51 -5.76 1.08
N LYS A 201 20.72 -4.71 0.82
CA LYS A 201 20.38 -4.23 -0.52
C LYS A 201 21.63 -3.85 -1.29
N LYS A 202 22.51 -3.04 -0.68
CA LYS A 202 23.76 -2.58 -1.30
C LYS A 202 24.73 -3.71 -1.61
N LEU A 203 24.79 -4.71 -0.74
CA LEU A 203 25.60 -5.91 -0.92
C LEU A 203 24.97 -6.92 -1.91
N GLY A 204 23.73 -6.66 -2.36
CA GLY A 204 23.01 -7.55 -3.27
C GLY A 204 22.46 -8.82 -2.61
N LEU A 205 22.49 -8.90 -1.28
CA LEU A 205 22.00 -10.05 -0.51
C LEU A 205 20.47 -10.21 -0.66
N LEU A 206 19.74 -9.10 -0.81
CA LEU A 206 18.30 -9.15 -1.06
C LEU A 206 17.93 -9.82 -2.41
N ASN A 207 18.88 -10.04 -3.31
CA ASN A 207 18.61 -10.84 -4.51
C ASN A 207 18.36 -12.32 -4.17
N LEU A 208 18.85 -12.80 -3.02
CA LEU A 208 18.65 -14.16 -2.52
C LEU A 208 17.21 -14.40 -2.03
N LEU A 209 16.42 -13.35 -1.78
CA LEU A 209 15.00 -13.47 -1.44
C LEU A 209 14.16 -14.14 -2.55
N ARG A 210 14.70 -14.24 -3.78
CA ARG A 210 14.13 -15.04 -4.87
C ARG A 210 14.13 -16.55 -4.58
N ILE A 211 14.96 -17.02 -3.66
CA ILE A 211 15.06 -18.41 -3.26
C ILE A 211 13.99 -18.69 -2.18
N PRO A 212 13.04 -19.61 -2.40
CA PRO A 212 11.94 -19.85 -1.45
C PRO A 212 12.39 -20.21 -0.03
N ALA A 213 13.51 -20.94 0.11
CA ALA A 213 14.07 -21.31 1.41
C ALA A 213 14.59 -20.08 2.18
N VAL A 214 15.28 -19.16 1.50
CA VAL A 214 15.76 -17.90 2.09
C VAL A 214 14.57 -17.03 2.47
N LYS A 215 13.59 -16.89 1.57
CA LYS A 215 12.37 -16.12 1.85
C LYS A 215 11.64 -16.65 3.09
N LYS A 216 11.48 -17.97 3.21
CA LYS A 216 10.87 -18.63 4.38
C LYS A 216 11.68 -18.40 5.66
N PHE A 217 13.01 -18.36 5.56
CA PHE A 217 13.87 -18.04 6.70
C PHE A 217 13.66 -16.60 7.17
N TYR A 218 13.63 -15.61 6.27
CA TYR A 218 13.34 -14.22 6.63
C TYR A 218 11.93 -14.07 7.23
N LEU A 219 10.91 -14.75 6.68
CA LEU A 219 9.55 -14.73 7.26
C LEU A 219 9.54 -15.20 8.72
N LYS A 220 10.20 -16.33 9.01
CA LYS A 220 10.33 -16.80 10.40
C LYS A 220 11.09 -15.82 11.28
N LEU A 221 12.07 -15.11 10.72
CA LEU A 221 12.79 -14.07 11.43
C LEU A 221 11.80 -12.95 11.80
N PHE A 222 11.08 -12.38 10.84
CA PHE A 222 10.06 -11.35 11.07
C PHE A 222 9.00 -11.78 12.10
N GLU A 223 8.53 -13.02 12.06
CA GLU A 223 7.55 -13.56 13.02
C GLU A 223 8.12 -13.76 14.44
N SER A 224 9.41 -14.02 14.57
CA SER A 224 10.05 -14.26 15.87
C SER A 224 10.52 -12.98 16.57
N PHE A 225 10.75 -11.90 15.81
CA PHE A 225 11.21 -10.62 16.34
C PHE A 225 10.02 -9.75 16.76
N HIS A 226 9.60 -9.85 18.02
CA HIS A 226 8.71 -8.88 18.66
C HIS A 226 9.54 -7.79 19.35
N MET A 227 10.33 -7.06 18.56
CA MET A 227 11.17 -5.96 19.06
C MET A 227 10.73 -4.66 18.40
N GLY A 228 10.00 -3.83 19.12
CA GLY A 228 9.52 -2.56 18.61
C GLY A 228 8.33 -2.06 19.41
N SER A 229 7.76 -0.96 18.94
CA SER A 229 6.50 -0.39 19.37
C SER A 229 5.38 -0.76 18.39
N ASP A 230 4.14 -0.55 18.80
CA ASP A 230 2.97 -0.58 17.91
C ASP A 230 2.70 0.81 17.30
N GLU A 231 3.69 1.70 17.29
CA GLU A 231 3.53 3.07 16.81
C GLU A 231 3.66 3.10 15.29
N PHE A 232 2.62 3.61 14.63
CA PHE A 232 2.66 3.92 13.21
C PHE A 232 2.47 5.43 13.00
N ILE A 233 3.30 6.02 12.13
CA ILE A 233 3.15 7.43 11.74
C ILE A 233 3.13 7.54 10.21
N ALA A 234 2.08 8.14 9.68
CA ALA A 234 2.01 8.63 8.31
C ALA A 234 2.18 10.16 8.29
N GLN A 235 3.03 10.66 7.42
CA GLN A 235 3.27 12.08 7.23
C GLN A 235 3.39 12.38 5.73
N ALA A 236 2.69 13.40 5.23
CA ALA A 236 2.90 13.94 3.89
C ALA A 236 3.61 15.29 4.00
N VAL A 237 4.65 15.50 3.19
CA VAL A 237 5.37 16.78 3.07
C VAL A 237 5.35 17.18 1.61
N ALA A 238 4.76 18.34 1.33
CA ALA A 238 4.64 18.85 -0.04
C ALA A 238 5.48 20.11 -0.24
N GLU A 239 5.99 20.27 -1.46
CA GLU A 239 6.64 21.48 -1.94
C GLU A 239 5.74 22.13 -2.99
N GLY A 240 5.40 23.41 -2.80
CA GLY A 240 4.38 24.11 -3.57
C GLY A 240 4.27 25.58 -3.20
N THR A 241 3.27 26.27 -3.76
CA THR A 241 3.05 27.72 -3.61
C THR A 241 1.57 28.03 -3.42
N SER A 242 1.24 28.69 -2.31
CA SER A 242 -0.12 29.11 -1.89
C SER A 242 -0.67 30.33 -2.62
#